data_AF-A0A6P1CUG1-F1
#
_entry.id   AF-A0A6P1CUG1-F1
#
_cell.length_a   1.000
_cell.length_b   1.000
_cell.length_c   1.000
_cell.angle_alpha   90.00
_cell.angle_beta   90.00
_cell.angle_gamma   90.00
#
_symmetry.space_group_name_H-M   'P 1'
#
loop_
_entity.id
_entity.type
_entity.pdbx_description
1 polymer ?
#
loop_
_entity_poly.entity_id
_entity_poly.type
_entity_poly.pdbx_seq_one_letter_code
_entity_poly.pdbx_strand_id
1 'polypeptide(L)'
;MAEPAGAGPRPLLGRISLRNLMIAQFAGLVAGAIALLAGLGVWPAVGIGVVAGLIPLIPVGRRVLLDWIGTGVGYLAQREYEIGDTVDFRGPDGRSLGLYWDGSRVVTVVEVLAPKGGLTRIARTTVHASHLLPLPELAQCLTQHDILLSGIDIISHGHRSRAGTPAGKIYESLLGPLPATAHRTVWLAISFDAVACPGAAERRGGGNEGASRAVTIATQRIMRALEDADCNARILTAPEIRKAVLQITAGYDPRTLTQRWRYAELGNSVNIGGAVDPKKLGSDLLAQLWVAPSRGTTVAVRLRPGSSAESVNIGAAWRLTARELPERTKHEGMVSMNGRHRDGLLAHLPIAIPDVDDTVPMSEYPIDVIGALHLPSSGCGQLIGSDDEGNGVAVRIIGAGISTVYVAGELYLAQQLVFRALAVGERILIRTDRAHAWENLVTTIGNPERLTIAVETHQSDAGFTATVVDGVLAPAPHAGVTTIYVTGDPMGWPATKPDLSIQQPGAIGNHVVLRTGTAQVDLTLVSIPREATYIGQPRGRRAMAHQ
;
A
#
# COMPACT_ATOMS: atom_id res chain seq x y z
N MET A 1 14.11 -13.44 7.91
CA MET A 1 13.15 -14.13 8.80
C MET A 1 13.78 -15.43 9.28
N ALA A 2 13.44 -15.88 10.48
CA ALA A 2 13.88 -17.17 11.03
C ALA A 2 13.37 -18.35 10.18
N GLU A 3 13.89 -19.57 10.44
CA GLU A 3 13.45 -20.78 9.74
C GLU A 3 11.93 -21.01 9.89
N PRO A 4 11.24 -21.48 8.83
CA PRO A 4 9.80 -21.73 8.86
C PRO A 4 9.44 -22.82 9.87
N ALA A 5 8.36 -22.60 10.64
CA ALA A 5 7.84 -23.58 11.59
C ALA A 5 7.40 -24.85 10.85
N GLY A 6 7.90 -26.00 11.29
CA GLY A 6 7.61 -27.29 10.67
C GLY A 6 6.41 -27.98 11.29
N ALA A 7 5.21 -27.85 10.71
CA ALA A 7 4.11 -28.80 10.97
C ALA A 7 2.96 -28.81 9.93
N GLY A 8 2.91 -27.93 8.92
CA GLY A 8 1.93 -28.03 7.82
C GLY A 8 2.32 -29.05 6.72
N PRO A 9 1.38 -29.46 5.81
CA PRO A 9 1.70 -30.31 4.68
C PRO A 9 2.70 -29.60 3.76
N ARG A 10 3.98 -29.91 3.99
CA ARG A 10 5.09 -29.36 3.24
C ARG A 10 4.90 -29.77 1.77
N PRO A 11 5.12 -28.86 0.79
CA PRO A 11 5.54 -29.33 -0.51
C PRO A 11 6.79 -30.19 -0.28
N LEU A 12 6.69 -31.50 -0.55
CA LEU A 12 7.73 -32.50 -0.24
C LEU A 12 9.09 -32.17 -0.87
N LEU A 13 9.13 -31.23 -1.84
CA LEU A 13 10.34 -30.55 -2.31
C LEU A 13 10.09 -29.05 -2.52
N GLY A 14 9.82 -28.31 -1.44
CA GLY A 14 9.97 -26.84 -1.30
C GLY A 14 9.18 -25.89 -2.22
N ARG A 15 8.65 -26.38 -3.35
CA ARG A 15 7.96 -25.66 -4.45
C ARG A 15 6.98 -26.55 -5.22
N ILE A 16 6.99 -27.86 -5.03
CA ILE A 16 6.09 -28.80 -5.71
C ILE A 16 4.84 -29.01 -4.85
N SER A 17 3.68 -28.54 -5.31
CA SER A 17 2.41 -28.83 -4.65
C SER A 17 2.11 -30.33 -4.68
N LEU A 18 1.39 -30.83 -3.67
CA LEU A 18 0.95 -32.24 -3.63
C LEU A 18 0.17 -32.61 -4.90
N ARG A 19 -0.68 -31.70 -5.39
CA ARG A 19 -1.39 -31.85 -6.66
C ARG A 19 -0.45 -32.10 -7.83
N ASN A 20 0.60 -31.29 -7.97
CA ASN A 20 1.56 -31.44 -9.07
C ASN A 20 2.36 -32.73 -8.94
N LEU A 21 2.68 -33.15 -7.71
CA LEU A 21 3.33 -34.43 -7.46
C LEU A 21 2.44 -35.60 -7.86
N MET A 22 1.15 -35.57 -7.50
CA MET A 22 0.19 -36.60 -7.87
C MET A 22 -0.01 -36.68 -9.40
N ILE A 23 -0.12 -35.53 -10.07
CA ILE A 23 -0.23 -35.47 -11.53
C ILE A 23 1.05 -36.04 -12.18
N ALA A 24 2.22 -35.68 -11.67
CA ALA A 24 3.49 -36.19 -12.14
C ALA A 24 3.65 -37.70 -11.94
N GLN A 25 3.25 -38.23 -10.77
CA GLN A 25 3.25 -39.66 -10.48
C GLN A 25 2.29 -40.41 -11.40
N PHE A 26 1.09 -39.87 -11.63
CA PHE A 26 0.13 -40.47 -12.55
C PHE A 26 0.64 -40.48 -13.99
N ALA A 27 1.21 -39.38 -14.47
CA ALA A 27 1.81 -39.29 -15.80
C ALA A 27 2.96 -40.29 -15.98
N GLY A 28 3.83 -40.42 -14.98
CA GLY A 28 4.91 -41.40 -14.97
C GLY A 28 4.41 -42.84 -14.98
N LEU A 29 3.38 -43.15 -14.19
CA LEU A 29 2.77 -44.49 -14.14
C LEU A 29 2.13 -44.86 -15.49
N VAL A 30 1.39 -43.93 -16.09
CA VAL A 30 0.77 -44.13 -17.41
C VAL A 30 1.83 -44.33 -18.49
N ALA A 31 2.88 -43.51 -18.52
CA ALA A 31 3.97 -43.64 -19.50
C ALA A 31 4.72 -44.98 -19.35
N GLY A 32 5.00 -45.40 -18.11
CA GLY A 32 5.62 -46.70 -17.83
C GLY A 32 4.72 -47.87 -18.24
N ALA A 33 3.42 -47.80 -17.97
CA ALA A 33 2.45 -48.82 -18.38
C ALA A 33 2.34 -48.93 -19.91
N ILE A 34 2.31 -47.81 -20.62
CA ILE A 34 2.31 -47.78 -22.10
C ILE A 34 3.60 -48.42 -22.64
N ALA A 35 4.75 -48.12 -22.04
CA ALA A 35 6.03 -48.72 -22.46
C ALA A 35 6.05 -50.26 -22.27
N LEU A 36 5.50 -50.76 -21.16
CA LEU A 36 5.35 -52.21 -20.94
C LEU A 36 4.41 -52.85 -21.96
N LEU A 37 3.26 -52.22 -22.23
CA LEU A 37 2.29 -52.70 -23.22
C LEU A 37 2.85 -52.68 -24.65
N ALA A 38 3.76 -51.75 -24.95
CA ALA A 38 4.47 -51.69 -26.22
C ALA A 38 5.62 -52.72 -26.33
N GLY A 39 5.80 -53.58 -25.33
CA GLY A 39 6.78 -54.68 -25.36
C GLY A 39 8.20 -54.29 -24.95
N LEU A 40 8.40 -53.11 -24.34
CA LEU A 40 9.70 -52.78 -23.75
C LEU A 40 9.95 -53.60 -22.48
N GLY A 41 11.23 -53.92 -22.24
CA GLY A 41 11.65 -54.55 -20.99
C GLY A 41 11.33 -53.68 -19.76
N VAL A 42 11.23 -54.33 -18.60
CA VAL A 42 10.86 -53.68 -17.33
C VAL A 42 11.75 -52.48 -17.00
N TRP A 43 13.07 -52.61 -17.18
CA TRP A 43 14.03 -51.53 -16.88
C TRP A 43 13.86 -50.30 -17.79
N PRO A 44 13.79 -50.42 -19.12
CA PRO A 44 13.43 -49.30 -19.99
C PRO A 44 12.08 -48.66 -19.65
N ALA A 45 11.05 -49.45 -19.33
CA ALA A 45 9.74 -48.92 -18.99
C ALA A 45 9.73 -48.12 -17.68
N VAL A 46 10.44 -48.61 -16.65
CA VAL A 46 10.67 -47.85 -15.40
C VAL A 46 11.43 -46.56 -15.69
N GLY A 47 12.48 -46.60 -16.51
CA GLY A 47 13.23 -45.41 -16.93
C GLY A 47 12.33 -44.36 -17.61
N ILE A 48 11.49 -44.79 -18.56
CA ILE A 48 10.51 -43.92 -19.24
C ILE A 48 9.52 -43.32 -18.24
N GLY A 49 8.98 -44.12 -17.31
CA GLY A 49 8.05 -43.65 -16.30
C GLY A 49 8.66 -42.59 -15.37
N VAL A 50 9.91 -42.80 -14.92
CA VAL A 50 10.63 -41.83 -14.09
C VAL A 50 10.89 -40.53 -14.85
N VAL A 51 11.38 -40.60 -16.09
CA VAL A 51 11.64 -39.41 -16.92
C VAL A 51 10.34 -38.65 -17.19
N ALA A 52 9.27 -39.35 -17.58
CA ALA A 52 7.96 -38.75 -17.84
C ALA A 52 7.35 -38.11 -16.58
N GLY A 53 7.58 -38.69 -15.40
CA GLY A 53 7.18 -38.10 -14.13
C GLY A 53 8.02 -36.89 -13.69
N LEU A 54 9.31 -36.84 -14.01
CA LEU A 54 10.19 -35.73 -13.61
C LEU A 54 10.05 -34.48 -14.50
N ILE A 55 9.82 -34.65 -15.82
CA ILE A 55 9.62 -33.54 -16.76
C ILE A 55 8.60 -32.49 -16.26
N PRO A 56 7.36 -32.84 -15.86
CA PRO A 56 6.38 -31.86 -15.40
C PRO A 56 6.79 -31.06 -14.15
N LEU A 57 7.76 -31.57 -13.40
CA LEU A 57 8.28 -30.98 -12.16
C LEU A 57 9.49 -30.08 -12.38
N ILE A 58 9.99 -29.94 -13.61
CA ILE A 58 11.14 -29.08 -13.91
C ILE A 58 10.79 -27.62 -13.56
N PRO A 59 11.60 -26.95 -12.71
CA PRO A 59 11.35 -25.58 -12.32
C PRO A 59 11.78 -24.61 -13.43
N VAL A 60 10.82 -23.87 -13.99
CA VAL A 60 11.02 -22.79 -14.98
C VAL A 60 10.53 -21.48 -14.39
N GLY A 61 11.44 -20.51 -14.19
CA GLY A 61 11.06 -19.18 -13.68
C GLY A 61 10.46 -19.19 -12.27
N ARG A 62 10.94 -20.10 -11.39
CA ARG A 62 10.46 -20.35 -10.02
C ARG A 62 9.06 -20.97 -9.89
N ARG A 63 8.47 -21.45 -10.98
CA ARG A 63 7.25 -22.28 -11.00
C ARG A 63 7.56 -23.61 -11.70
N VAL A 64 6.80 -24.68 -11.44
CA VAL A 64 7.00 -25.94 -12.18
C VAL A 64 6.34 -25.87 -13.56
N LEU A 65 6.78 -26.71 -14.52
CA LEU A 65 6.18 -26.75 -15.87
C LEU A 65 4.65 -26.99 -15.84
N LEU A 66 4.16 -27.84 -14.93
CA LEU A 66 2.71 -28.03 -14.74
C LEU A 66 1.97 -26.73 -14.37
N ASP A 67 2.57 -25.87 -13.56
CA ASP A 67 1.96 -24.59 -13.19
C ASP A 67 1.87 -23.66 -14.40
N TRP A 68 2.87 -23.69 -15.28
CA TRP A 68 2.86 -22.93 -16.54
C TRP A 68 1.80 -23.44 -17.50
N ILE A 69 1.65 -24.77 -17.63
CA ILE A 69 0.58 -25.38 -18.44
C ILE A 69 -0.78 -24.97 -17.88
N GLY A 70 -1.00 -25.11 -16.57
CA GLY A 70 -2.25 -24.70 -15.92
C GLY A 70 -2.52 -23.21 -16.09
N THR A 71 -1.50 -22.37 -16.00
CA THR A 71 -1.60 -20.92 -16.27
C THR A 71 -1.96 -20.65 -17.73
N GLY A 72 -1.37 -21.36 -18.68
CA GLY A 72 -1.68 -21.24 -20.10
C GLY A 72 -3.12 -21.64 -20.43
N VAL A 73 -3.57 -22.80 -19.91
CA VAL A 73 -4.95 -23.26 -20.07
C VAL A 73 -5.93 -22.29 -19.43
N GLY A 74 -5.67 -21.83 -18.20
CA GLY A 74 -6.51 -20.84 -17.51
C GLY A 74 -6.59 -19.50 -18.25
N TYR A 75 -5.49 -19.04 -18.83
CA TYR A 75 -5.44 -17.83 -19.65
C TYR A 75 -6.28 -17.98 -20.93
N LEU A 76 -6.18 -19.12 -21.62
CA LEU A 76 -6.94 -19.40 -22.83
C LEU A 76 -8.43 -19.60 -22.56
N ALA A 77 -8.78 -20.20 -21.42
CA ALA A 77 -10.16 -20.42 -21.01
C ALA A 77 -10.90 -19.13 -20.62
N GLN A 78 -10.19 -18.00 -20.48
CA GLN A 78 -10.75 -16.69 -20.10
C GLN A 78 -11.79 -16.77 -18.97
N ARG A 79 -11.41 -17.39 -17.84
CA ARG A 79 -12.32 -17.59 -16.70
C ARG A 79 -13.11 -16.31 -16.38
N GLU A 80 -14.42 -16.42 -16.45
CA GLU A 80 -15.31 -15.40 -15.89
C GLU A 80 -15.27 -15.51 -14.37
N TYR A 81 -15.39 -14.37 -13.70
CA TYR A 81 -15.44 -14.29 -12.25
C TYR A 81 -16.75 -13.65 -11.87
N GLU A 82 -17.47 -14.30 -10.96
CA GLU A 82 -18.57 -13.67 -10.25
C GLU A 82 -17.97 -12.93 -9.07
N ILE A 83 -18.01 -11.60 -9.11
CA ILE A 83 -17.68 -10.75 -7.96
C ILE A 83 -19.00 -10.49 -7.26
N GLY A 84 -19.09 -10.90 -6.00
CA GLY A 84 -20.29 -10.72 -5.20
C GLY A 84 -20.56 -9.27 -4.80
N ASP A 85 -21.36 -9.07 -3.76
CA ASP A 85 -21.99 -7.79 -3.48
C ASP A 85 -21.62 -7.18 -2.14
N THR A 86 -21.67 -5.85 -2.09
CA THR A 86 -21.46 -5.07 -0.87
C THR A 86 -22.79 -4.64 -0.27
N VAL A 87 -23.03 -5.02 0.97
CA VAL A 87 -24.28 -4.76 1.70
C VAL A 87 -23.98 -4.02 3.00
N ASP A 88 -24.90 -3.17 3.42
CA ASP A 88 -24.84 -2.56 4.74
C ASP A 88 -25.46 -3.50 5.77
N PHE A 89 -24.72 -3.79 6.83
CA PHE A 89 -25.15 -4.61 7.94
C PHE A 89 -25.26 -3.74 9.20
N ARG A 90 -26.34 -3.92 9.95
CA ARG A 90 -26.51 -3.28 11.25
C ARG A 90 -26.19 -4.27 12.35
N GLY A 91 -25.11 -4.00 13.07
CA GLY A 91 -24.76 -4.79 14.25
C GLY A 91 -25.76 -4.56 15.40
N PRO A 92 -25.64 -5.36 16.48
CA PRO A 92 -26.46 -5.18 17.69
C PRO A 92 -26.35 -3.76 18.28
N ASP A 93 -25.20 -3.12 18.10
CA ASP A 93 -24.90 -1.75 18.57
C ASP A 93 -25.57 -0.65 17.73
N GLY A 94 -26.37 -1.00 16.72
CA GLY A 94 -27.10 -0.07 15.84
C GLY A 94 -26.23 0.66 14.79
N ARG A 95 -24.90 0.54 14.85
CA ARG A 95 -23.98 1.10 13.85
C ARG A 95 -24.05 0.31 12.54
N SER A 96 -24.12 1.02 11.42
CA SER A 96 -24.04 0.42 10.08
C SER A 96 -22.59 0.20 9.70
N LEU A 97 -22.26 -1.00 9.22
CA LEU A 97 -20.96 -1.35 8.68
C LEU A 97 -21.12 -2.05 7.32
N GLY A 98 -20.12 -1.95 6.45
CA GLY A 98 -20.11 -2.59 5.15
C GLY A 98 -19.63 -4.04 5.24
N LEU A 99 -20.37 -4.94 4.61
CA LEU A 99 -19.96 -6.32 4.35
C LEU A 99 -19.85 -6.55 2.85
N TYR A 100 -18.82 -7.27 2.42
CA TYR A 100 -18.74 -7.86 1.08
C TYR A 100 -19.01 -9.36 1.20
N TRP A 101 -19.91 -9.87 0.35
CA TRP A 101 -20.32 -11.26 0.30
C TRP A 101 -19.90 -11.89 -1.02
N ASP A 102 -19.31 -13.08 -0.95
CA ASP A 102 -18.89 -13.87 -2.10
C ASP A 102 -19.02 -15.37 -1.76
N GLY A 103 -20.09 -15.99 -2.25
CA GLY A 103 -20.47 -17.36 -1.85
C GLY A 103 -20.64 -17.50 -0.33
N SER A 104 -19.82 -18.35 0.29
CA SER A 104 -19.81 -18.57 1.74
C SER A 104 -18.92 -17.60 2.52
N ARG A 105 -18.14 -16.77 1.83
CA ARG A 105 -17.20 -15.84 2.43
C ARG A 105 -17.86 -14.48 2.64
N VAL A 106 -17.69 -13.95 3.85
CA VAL A 106 -18.06 -12.59 4.22
C VAL A 106 -16.82 -11.82 4.64
N VAL A 107 -16.71 -10.58 4.18
CA VAL A 107 -15.53 -9.74 4.38
C VAL A 107 -15.96 -8.39 4.93
N THR A 108 -15.31 -7.95 6.00
CA THR A 108 -15.37 -6.57 6.48
C THR A 108 -14.07 -5.86 6.12
N VAL A 109 -14.12 -4.55 5.89
CA VAL A 109 -12.92 -3.77 5.55
C VAL A 109 -12.70 -2.68 6.59
N VAL A 110 -11.46 -2.59 7.07
CA VAL A 110 -11.00 -1.56 7.99
C VAL A 110 -9.96 -0.70 7.28
N GLU A 111 -10.10 0.62 7.32
CA GLU A 111 -9.05 1.55 6.90
C GLU A 111 -8.20 1.94 8.11
N VAL A 112 -6.89 1.75 8.01
CA VAL A 112 -5.92 2.23 9.00
C VAL A 112 -5.62 3.69 8.70
N LEU A 113 -5.86 4.55 9.69
CA LEU A 113 -5.67 5.98 9.60
C LEU A 113 -4.23 6.34 9.92
N ALA A 114 -3.73 7.32 9.20
CA ALA A 114 -2.38 7.77 9.35
C ALA A 114 -2.19 8.52 10.69
N PRO A 115 -1.12 8.25 11.45
CA PRO A 115 -0.90 8.82 12.78
C PRO A 115 -0.60 10.31 12.72
N LYS A 116 -0.90 11.00 13.81
CA LYS A 116 -0.60 12.43 13.96
C LYS A 116 0.90 12.60 14.23
N GLY A 117 1.57 13.41 13.42
CA GLY A 117 2.99 13.73 13.63
C GLY A 117 3.98 12.58 13.35
N GLY A 118 3.57 11.54 12.64
CA GLY A 118 4.45 10.44 12.25
C GLY A 118 5.58 10.90 11.32
N LEU A 119 6.83 10.64 11.72
CA LEU A 119 8.03 10.91 10.94
C LEU A 119 8.53 9.61 10.30
N THR A 120 9.03 9.71 9.07
CA THR A 120 9.66 8.59 8.37
C THR A 120 11.07 8.96 7.93
N ARG A 121 12.05 8.15 8.33
CA ARG A 121 13.43 8.22 7.81
C ARG A 121 13.58 7.24 6.66
N ILE A 122 14.17 7.70 5.58
CA ILE A 122 14.23 7.00 4.30
C ILE A 122 15.70 6.92 3.90
N ALA A 123 16.25 5.71 3.98
CA ALA A 123 17.54 5.40 3.42
C ALA A 123 17.36 4.89 1.98
N ARG A 124 18.46 4.53 1.33
CA ARG A 124 18.45 4.08 -0.08
C ARG A 124 17.62 2.82 -0.31
N THR A 125 17.62 1.90 0.65
CA THR A 125 16.96 0.59 0.53
C THR A 125 16.00 0.27 1.68
N THR A 126 16.05 1.05 2.76
CA THR A 126 15.26 0.82 3.99
C THR A 126 14.39 2.03 4.28
N VAL A 127 13.25 1.77 4.93
CA VAL A 127 12.32 2.80 5.41
C VAL A 127 12.08 2.54 6.88
N HIS A 128 12.44 3.52 7.70
CA HIS A 128 12.18 3.52 9.13
C HIS A 128 11.01 4.47 9.41
N ALA A 129 9.81 3.90 9.35
CA ALA A 129 8.59 4.60 9.76
C ALA A 129 8.42 4.47 11.28
N SER A 130 8.03 5.56 11.92
CA SER A 130 7.66 5.58 13.35
C SER A 130 6.36 4.82 13.65
N HIS A 131 5.59 4.47 12.61
CA HIS A 131 4.27 3.89 12.74
C HIS A 131 4.14 2.62 11.92
N LEU A 132 4.03 1.49 12.61
CA LEU A 132 4.03 0.15 12.03
C LEU A 132 2.75 -0.58 12.39
N LEU A 133 2.29 -1.45 11.50
CA LEU A 133 1.16 -2.32 11.80
C LEU A 133 1.58 -3.43 12.80
N PRO A 134 0.73 -3.72 13.80
CA PRO A 134 0.99 -4.76 14.80
C PRO A 134 0.75 -6.16 14.21
N LEU A 135 1.70 -6.64 13.40
CA LEU A 135 1.56 -7.90 12.65
C LEU A 135 1.31 -9.13 13.53
N PRO A 136 2.05 -9.34 14.64
CA PRO A 136 1.80 -10.45 15.56
C PRO A 136 0.37 -10.43 16.14
N GLU A 137 -0.10 -9.27 16.57
CA GLU A 137 -1.42 -9.08 17.17
C GLU A 137 -2.54 -9.31 16.14
N LEU A 138 -2.34 -8.85 14.90
CA LEU A 138 -3.24 -9.15 13.79
C LEU A 138 -3.28 -10.66 13.49
N ALA A 139 -2.14 -11.34 13.53
CA ALA A 139 -2.09 -12.79 13.31
C ALA A 139 -2.76 -13.58 14.44
N GLN A 140 -2.61 -13.16 15.71
CA GLN A 140 -3.32 -13.76 16.85
C GLN A 140 -4.85 -13.64 16.69
N CYS A 141 -5.33 -12.57 16.04
CA CYS A 141 -6.75 -12.40 15.76
C CYS A 141 -7.32 -13.38 14.73
N LEU A 142 -6.48 -14.12 13.97
CA LEU A 142 -6.95 -15.11 12.99
C LEU A 142 -7.70 -16.28 13.66
N THR A 143 -7.24 -16.71 14.83
CA THR A 143 -7.82 -17.82 15.58
C THR A 143 -8.08 -17.36 16.99
N GLN A 144 -9.32 -16.98 17.31
CA GLN A 144 -9.62 -16.47 18.65
C GLN A 144 -10.99 -16.93 19.15
N HIS A 145 -10.97 -17.56 20.33
CA HIS A 145 -12.13 -18.21 20.93
C HIS A 145 -12.72 -19.25 19.98
N ASP A 146 -13.94 -18.99 19.52
CA ASP A 146 -14.76 -19.90 18.74
C ASP A 146 -14.91 -19.44 17.28
N ILE A 147 -14.16 -18.41 16.86
CA ILE A 147 -14.13 -17.88 15.50
C ILE A 147 -12.74 -18.13 14.90
N LEU A 148 -12.73 -18.82 13.76
CA LEU A 148 -11.57 -18.96 12.87
C LEU A 148 -11.82 -18.12 11.62
N LEU A 149 -10.97 -17.13 11.38
CA LEU A 149 -11.01 -16.31 10.17
C LEU A 149 -10.40 -17.08 9.00
N SER A 150 -10.94 -16.90 7.79
CA SER A 150 -10.29 -17.43 6.58
C SER A 150 -8.99 -16.67 6.28
N GLY A 151 -8.87 -15.41 6.69
CA GLY A 151 -7.65 -14.63 6.52
C GLY A 151 -7.82 -13.13 6.77
N ILE A 152 -6.68 -12.45 6.91
CA ILE A 152 -6.58 -10.99 6.96
C ILE A 152 -5.67 -10.55 5.81
N ASP A 153 -6.21 -9.75 4.88
CA ASP A 153 -5.45 -9.17 3.78
C ASP A 153 -5.13 -7.71 4.08
N ILE A 154 -3.85 -7.40 4.21
CA ILE A 154 -3.32 -6.06 4.41
C ILE A 154 -3.00 -5.48 3.02
N ILE A 155 -3.84 -4.58 2.55
CA ILE A 155 -3.75 -3.95 1.23
C ILE A 155 -3.25 -2.52 1.39
N SER A 156 -1.99 -2.28 1.01
CA SER A 156 -1.41 -0.94 0.95
C SER A 156 -1.48 -0.41 -0.48
N HIS A 157 -2.16 0.70 -0.72
CA HIS A 157 -2.22 1.34 -2.03
C HIS A 157 -1.78 2.79 -1.96
N GLY A 158 -0.98 3.23 -2.91
CA GLY A 158 -0.45 4.58 -2.87
C GLY A 158 0.41 4.97 -4.06
N HIS A 159 0.98 6.17 -3.98
CA HIS A 159 1.89 6.71 -4.97
C HIS A 159 2.97 7.56 -4.29
N ARG A 160 4.16 7.57 -4.90
CA ARG A 160 5.28 8.41 -4.44
C ARG A 160 5.16 9.86 -4.88
N SER A 161 4.68 10.10 -6.09
CA SER A 161 4.24 11.41 -6.59
C SER A 161 2.98 11.22 -7.44
N ARG A 162 2.20 12.29 -7.60
CA ARG A 162 0.99 12.26 -8.42
C ARG A 162 1.37 12.45 -9.89
N ALA A 163 1.25 11.36 -10.64
CA ALA A 163 1.46 11.35 -12.09
C ALA A 163 0.59 12.40 -12.81
N GLY A 164 1.12 13.00 -13.87
CA GLY A 164 0.41 13.97 -14.69
C GLY A 164 0.45 15.42 -14.16
N THR A 165 1.20 15.69 -13.10
CA THR A 165 1.44 17.06 -12.61
C THR A 165 2.81 17.57 -13.08
N PRO A 166 2.98 18.88 -13.38
CA PRO A 166 4.29 19.47 -13.66
C PRO A 166 5.27 19.26 -12.50
N ALA A 167 4.80 19.47 -11.26
CA ALA A 167 5.61 19.31 -10.05
C ALA A 167 6.01 17.86 -9.77
N GLY A 168 5.15 16.89 -10.09
CA GLY A 168 5.38 15.46 -9.86
C GLY A 168 6.66 14.95 -10.52
N LYS A 169 6.88 15.25 -11.81
CA LYS A 169 8.11 14.80 -12.52
C LYS A 169 9.39 15.35 -11.91
N ILE A 170 9.35 16.58 -11.41
CA ILE A 170 10.51 17.23 -10.78
C ILE A 170 10.75 16.62 -9.41
N TYR A 171 9.69 16.41 -8.64
CA TYR A 171 9.76 15.76 -7.35
C TYR A 171 10.25 14.31 -7.44
N GLU A 172 9.85 13.54 -8.46
CA GLU A 172 10.43 12.22 -8.76
C GLU A 172 11.95 12.27 -8.96
N SER A 173 12.43 13.31 -9.64
CA SER A 173 13.87 13.51 -9.87
C SER A 173 14.62 13.84 -8.57
N LEU A 174 13.97 14.55 -7.64
CA LEU A 174 14.50 14.83 -6.30
C LEU A 174 14.54 13.55 -5.45
N LEU A 175 13.47 12.76 -5.45
CA LEU A 175 13.40 11.53 -4.66
C LEU A 175 14.40 10.47 -5.16
N GLY A 176 14.66 10.43 -6.46
CA GLY A 176 15.59 9.48 -7.06
C GLY A 176 15.26 8.03 -6.65
N PRO A 177 16.24 7.26 -6.11
CA PRO A 177 16.03 5.87 -5.72
C PRO A 177 15.34 5.69 -4.36
N LEU A 178 14.97 6.77 -3.66
CA LEU A 178 14.38 6.67 -2.33
C LEU A 178 12.98 6.03 -2.38
N PRO A 179 12.69 5.00 -1.57
CA PRO A 179 11.37 4.35 -1.46
C PRO A 179 10.34 5.23 -0.70
N ALA A 180 10.22 6.50 -1.08
CA ALA A 180 9.36 7.49 -0.45
C ALA A 180 7.93 7.43 -1.01
N THR A 181 7.03 6.70 -0.35
CA THR A 181 5.60 6.68 -0.71
C THR A 181 4.86 7.83 -0.02
N ALA A 182 4.70 8.96 -0.71
CA ALA A 182 4.09 10.13 -0.11
C ALA A 182 2.66 9.91 0.36
N HIS A 183 1.81 9.36 -0.52
CA HIS A 183 0.44 9.01 -0.18
C HIS A 183 0.30 7.50 -0.18
N ARG A 184 -0.16 6.92 0.94
CA ARG A 184 -0.50 5.50 1.06
C ARG A 184 -1.69 5.34 1.98
N THR A 185 -2.71 4.67 1.47
CA THR A 185 -3.86 4.18 2.23
C THR A 185 -3.65 2.70 2.51
N VAL A 186 -3.98 2.26 3.71
CA VAL A 186 -3.86 0.86 4.14
C VAL A 186 -5.24 0.36 4.54
N TRP A 187 -5.66 -0.74 3.93
CA TRP A 187 -6.89 -1.44 4.30
C TRP A 187 -6.58 -2.83 4.84
N LEU A 188 -7.38 -3.28 5.79
CA LEU A 188 -7.41 -4.64 6.28
C LEU A 188 -8.73 -5.26 5.82
N ALA A 189 -8.69 -6.23 4.90
CA ALA A 189 -9.85 -7.02 4.54
C ALA A 189 -9.87 -8.29 5.40
N ILE A 190 -10.86 -8.37 6.29
CA ILE A 190 -10.99 -9.41 7.30
C ILE A 190 -12.06 -10.37 6.82
N SER A 191 -11.66 -11.59 6.52
CA SER A 191 -12.51 -12.58 5.86
C SER A 191 -12.89 -13.72 6.81
N PHE A 192 -14.16 -14.08 6.78
CA PHE A 192 -14.73 -15.22 7.48
C PHE A 192 -15.45 -16.11 6.47
N ASP A 193 -15.26 -17.43 6.56
CA ASP A 193 -15.91 -18.40 5.68
C ASP A 193 -16.84 -19.30 6.50
N ALA A 194 -18.14 -19.19 6.23
CA ALA A 194 -19.16 -19.92 6.95
C ALA A 194 -19.08 -21.44 6.73
N VAL A 195 -18.51 -21.90 5.61
CA VAL A 195 -18.33 -23.33 5.33
C VAL A 195 -17.12 -23.89 6.08
N ALA A 196 -16.05 -23.08 6.22
CA ALA A 196 -14.86 -23.50 6.96
C ALA A 196 -15.08 -23.51 8.49
N CYS A 197 -15.95 -22.64 9.01
CA CYS A 197 -16.23 -22.53 10.45
C CYS A 197 -17.75 -22.43 10.76
N PRO A 198 -18.55 -23.47 10.46
CA PRO A 198 -20.01 -23.39 10.55
C PRO A 198 -20.50 -23.19 11.99
N GLY A 199 -19.87 -23.85 12.97
CA GLY A 199 -20.27 -23.75 14.37
C GLY A 199 -20.19 -22.33 14.94
N ALA A 200 -19.28 -21.48 14.42
CA ALA A 200 -19.19 -20.08 14.82
C ALA A 200 -20.41 -19.27 14.35
N ALA A 201 -20.90 -19.54 13.13
CA ALA A 201 -22.09 -18.91 12.60
C ALA A 201 -23.36 -19.43 13.29
N GLU A 202 -23.46 -20.74 13.53
CA GLU A 202 -24.59 -21.38 14.20
C GLU A 202 -24.85 -20.81 15.60
N ARG A 203 -23.81 -20.68 16.43
CA ARG A 203 -23.90 -20.07 17.78
C ARG A 203 -24.39 -18.62 17.77
N ARG A 204 -24.39 -17.96 16.60
CA ARG A 204 -24.75 -16.55 16.43
C ARG A 204 -26.08 -16.34 15.69
N GLY A 205 -26.88 -17.38 15.55
CA GLY A 205 -28.20 -17.35 14.89
C GLY A 205 -28.24 -18.11 13.57
N GLY A 206 -27.13 -18.70 13.13
CA GLY A 206 -27.06 -19.51 11.91
C GLY A 206 -27.13 -18.70 10.61
N GLY A 207 -26.89 -19.40 9.50
CA GLY A 207 -26.95 -18.83 8.15
C GLY A 207 -26.06 -17.59 7.95
N ASN A 208 -26.47 -16.75 7.00
CA ASN A 208 -25.72 -15.55 6.61
C ASN A 208 -25.71 -14.48 7.70
N GLU A 209 -26.74 -14.41 8.55
CA GLU A 209 -26.81 -13.46 9.66
C GLU A 209 -25.82 -13.84 10.77
N GLY A 210 -25.75 -15.12 11.12
CA GLY A 210 -24.76 -15.64 12.07
C GLY A 210 -23.32 -15.42 11.61
N ALA A 211 -23.05 -15.62 10.32
CA ALA A 211 -21.76 -15.33 9.70
C ALA A 211 -21.43 -13.81 9.69
N SER A 212 -22.40 -12.95 9.34
CA SER A 212 -22.26 -11.47 9.44
C SER A 212 -21.89 -11.03 10.86
N ARG A 213 -22.55 -11.61 11.87
CA ARG A 213 -22.24 -11.34 13.29
C ARG A 213 -20.87 -11.87 13.68
N ALA A 214 -20.48 -13.06 13.21
CA ALA A 214 -19.16 -13.64 13.49
C ALA A 214 -18.02 -12.75 12.99
N VAL A 215 -18.07 -12.34 11.71
CA VAL A 215 -17.04 -11.45 11.15
C VAL A 215 -17.05 -10.09 11.84
N THR A 216 -18.22 -9.52 12.14
CA THR A 216 -18.32 -8.24 12.86
C THR A 216 -17.64 -8.30 14.23
N ILE A 217 -17.86 -9.36 15.00
CA ILE A 217 -17.22 -9.57 16.31
C ILE A 217 -15.71 -9.68 16.15
N ALA A 218 -15.22 -10.46 15.18
CA ALA A 218 -13.79 -10.58 14.92
C ALA A 218 -13.16 -9.23 14.53
N THR A 219 -13.85 -8.45 13.71
CA THR A 219 -13.41 -7.12 13.28
C THR A 219 -13.35 -6.14 14.45
N GLN A 220 -14.33 -6.16 15.36
CA GLN A 220 -14.25 -5.37 16.59
C GLN A 220 -13.04 -5.73 17.46
N ARG A 221 -12.64 -7.01 17.49
CA ARG A 221 -11.43 -7.44 18.22
C ARG A 221 -10.16 -6.92 17.56
N ILE A 222 -10.09 -7.00 16.22
CA ILE A 222 -8.97 -6.44 15.45
C ILE A 222 -8.89 -4.92 15.65
N MET A 223 -10.02 -4.21 15.68
CA MET A 223 -10.05 -2.77 15.97
C MET A 223 -9.45 -2.45 17.34
N ARG A 224 -9.73 -3.25 18.37
CA ARG A 224 -9.12 -3.10 19.70
C ARG A 224 -7.62 -3.39 19.67
N ALA A 225 -7.20 -4.46 19.00
CA ALA A 225 -5.77 -4.78 18.85
C ALA A 225 -4.99 -3.66 18.13
N LEU A 226 -5.62 -2.99 17.15
CA LEU A 226 -5.04 -1.81 16.51
C LEU A 226 -4.98 -0.61 17.45
N GLU A 227 -6.05 -0.34 18.21
CA GLU A 227 -6.10 0.74 19.20
C GLU A 227 -5.05 0.58 20.30
N ASP A 228 -4.87 -0.63 20.83
CA ASP A 228 -3.85 -0.97 21.83
C ASP A 228 -2.42 -0.75 21.31
N ALA A 229 -2.23 -0.83 19.99
CA ALA A 229 -0.97 -0.57 19.30
C ALA A 229 -0.84 0.87 18.75
N ASP A 230 -1.68 1.81 19.20
CA ASP A 230 -1.74 3.21 18.75
C ASP A 230 -1.99 3.38 17.23
N CYS A 231 -2.60 2.37 16.62
CA CYS A 231 -3.01 2.38 15.22
C CYS A 231 -4.49 2.78 15.11
N ASN A 232 -4.75 4.08 14.94
CA ASN A 232 -6.09 4.57 14.68
C ASN A 232 -6.66 3.93 13.40
N ALA A 233 -7.90 3.46 13.45
CA ALA A 233 -8.56 2.80 12.33
C ALA A 233 -10.05 3.09 12.31
N ARG A 234 -10.71 2.78 11.19
CA ARG A 234 -12.17 2.87 11.05
C ARG A 234 -12.72 1.75 10.18
N ILE A 235 -13.90 1.24 10.54
CA ILE A 235 -14.62 0.25 9.72
C ILE A 235 -15.30 0.99 8.57
N LEU A 236 -15.20 0.46 7.35
CA LEU A 236 -15.80 1.04 6.16
C LEU A 236 -17.27 0.64 6.00
N THR A 237 -18.07 1.56 5.46
CA THR A 237 -19.43 1.32 4.98
C THR A 237 -19.42 0.67 3.59
N ALA A 238 -20.55 0.11 3.13
CA ALA A 238 -20.59 -0.54 1.81
C ALA A 238 -20.20 0.39 0.64
N PRO A 239 -20.63 1.67 0.59
CA PRO A 239 -20.15 2.62 -0.43
C PRO A 239 -18.65 2.90 -0.36
N GLU A 240 -18.07 2.91 0.84
CA GLU A 240 -16.64 3.16 1.04
C GLU A 240 -15.78 1.96 0.63
N ILE A 241 -16.26 0.73 0.83
CA ILE A 241 -15.63 -0.48 0.29
C ILE A 241 -15.57 -0.39 -1.24
N ARG A 242 -16.69 -0.05 -1.89
CA ARG A 242 -16.72 0.15 -3.35
C ARG A 242 -15.74 1.24 -3.79
N LYS A 243 -15.65 2.35 -3.05
CA LYS A 243 -14.68 3.42 -3.32
C LYS A 243 -13.23 2.94 -3.19
N ALA A 244 -12.90 2.12 -2.19
CA ALA A 244 -11.56 1.57 -2.00
C ALA A 244 -11.18 0.61 -3.15
N VAL A 245 -12.11 -0.22 -3.61
CA VAL A 245 -11.94 -1.05 -4.81
C VAL A 245 -11.65 -0.18 -6.03
N LEU A 246 -12.49 0.84 -6.27
CA LEU A 246 -12.33 1.77 -7.39
C LEU A 246 -11.02 2.56 -7.32
N GLN A 247 -10.51 2.85 -6.12
CA GLN A 247 -9.23 3.52 -5.96
C GLN A 247 -8.08 2.68 -6.54
N ILE A 248 -8.07 1.37 -6.28
CA ILE A 248 -7.05 0.44 -6.80
C ILE A 248 -7.20 0.22 -8.30
N THR A 249 -8.44 0.13 -8.78
CA THR A 249 -8.75 -0.05 -10.21
C THR A 249 -8.81 1.27 -10.98
N ALA A 250 -8.37 2.38 -10.40
CA ALA A 250 -8.36 3.71 -11.03
C ALA A 250 -9.74 4.13 -11.62
N GLY A 251 -10.83 3.71 -10.98
CA GLY A 251 -12.22 4.03 -11.35
C GLY A 251 -12.88 3.02 -12.28
N TYR A 252 -12.19 1.97 -12.72
CA TYR A 252 -12.77 0.93 -13.59
C TYR A 252 -13.46 -0.17 -12.77
N ASP A 253 -14.56 -0.70 -13.29
CA ASP A 253 -15.25 -1.83 -12.67
C ASP A 253 -14.34 -3.07 -12.65
N PRO A 254 -14.06 -3.69 -11.49
CA PRO A 254 -13.25 -4.90 -11.43
C PRO A 254 -13.80 -6.07 -12.27
N ARG A 255 -15.11 -6.11 -12.54
CA ARG A 255 -15.75 -7.16 -13.35
C ARG A 255 -15.36 -7.10 -14.83
N THR A 256 -15.05 -5.90 -15.34
CA THR A 256 -14.73 -5.67 -16.76
C THR A 256 -13.24 -5.76 -17.07
N LEU A 257 -12.41 -6.09 -16.07
CA LEU A 257 -10.96 -6.17 -16.24
C LEU A 257 -10.58 -7.28 -17.22
N THR A 258 -9.79 -6.92 -18.22
CA THR A 258 -9.18 -7.85 -19.18
C THR A 258 -7.69 -8.01 -18.88
N GLN A 259 -7.07 -9.01 -19.52
CA GLN A 259 -5.63 -9.20 -19.40
C GLN A 259 -5.00 -9.63 -20.72
N ARG A 260 -3.72 -9.26 -20.85
CA ARG A 260 -2.77 -9.90 -21.73
C ARG A 260 -1.81 -10.76 -20.94
N TRP A 261 -1.03 -11.56 -21.63
CA TRP A 261 -0.05 -12.44 -21.00
C TRP A 261 0.90 -11.72 -20.03
N ARG A 262 1.26 -10.45 -20.28
CA ARG A 262 2.26 -9.70 -19.50
C ARG A 262 1.70 -8.61 -18.58
N TYR A 263 0.41 -8.31 -18.66
CA TYR A 263 -0.22 -7.22 -17.90
C TYR A 263 -1.74 -7.36 -17.90
N ALA A 264 -2.38 -6.80 -16.88
CA ALA A 264 -3.82 -6.55 -16.91
C ALA A 264 -4.07 -5.17 -17.56
N GLU A 265 -5.13 -5.07 -18.35
CA GLU A 265 -5.54 -3.80 -18.93
C GLU A 265 -6.41 -3.05 -17.91
N LEU A 266 -6.09 -1.78 -17.68
CA LEU A 266 -6.80 -0.91 -16.75
C LEU A 266 -7.12 0.41 -17.45
N GLY A 267 -8.15 0.36 -18.30
CA GLY A 267 -8.49 1.47 -19.19
C GLY A 267 -7.35 1.83 -20.15
N ASN A 268 -6.83 3.05 -20.04
CA ASN A 268 -5.68 3.53 -20.82
C ASN A 268 -4.32 3.29 -20.16
N SER A 269 -4.29 2.46 -19.11
CA SER A 269 -3.10 2.12 -18.35
C SER A 269 -2.90 0.60 -18.32
N VAL A 270 -1.67 0.19 -18.06
CA VAL A 270 -1.32 -1.21 -17.83
C VAL A 270 -1.06 -1.44 -16.35
N ASN A 271 -1.51 -2.57 -15.85
CA ASN A 271 -1.25 -3.00 -14.49
C ASN A 271 -0.40 -4.27 -14.51
N ILE A 272 0.82 -4.16 -14.00
CA ILE A 272 1.79 -5.25 -13.91
C ILE A 272 2.07 -5.59 -12.45
N GLY A 273 2.77 -6.69 -12.20
CA GLY A 273 3.17 -7.03 -10.85
C GLY A 273 3.71 -8.44 -10.74
N GLY A 274 3.98 -8.84 -9.50
CA GLY A 274 4.54 -10.14 -9.17
C GLY A 274 4.15 -10.56 -7.75
N ALA A 275 4.22 -11.86 -7.49
CA ALA A 275 4.23 -12.36 -6.12
C ALA A 275 5.65 -12.29 -5.56
N VAL A 276 5.77 -12.20 -4.24
CA VAL A 276 7.05 -12.31 -3.52
C VAL A 276 7.25 -13.78 -3.15
N ASP A 277 8.45 -14.32 -3.39
CA ASP A 277 8.87 -15.61 -2.84
C ASP A 277 8.85 -15.49 -1.31
N PRO A 278 8.00 -16.27 -0.60
CA PRO A 278 7.82 -16.11 0.85
C PRO A 278 9.12 -16.28 1.65
N LYS A 279 10.12 -16.99 1.10
CA LYS A 279 11.44 -17.16 1.73
C LYS A 279 12.32 -15.91 1.62
N LYS A 280 12.02 -15.02 0.69
CA LYS A 280 12.71 -13.74 0.47
C LYS A 280 11.88 -12.56 0.99
N LEU A 281 10.75 -12.80 1.67
CA LEU A 281 9.91 -11.74 2.22
C LEU A 281 10.67 -10.97 3.31
N GLY A 282 10.69 -9.65 3.19
CA GLY A 282 11.37 -8.76 4.14
C GLY A 282 11.02 -7.29 3.88
N SER A 283 11.20 -6.46 4.91
CA SER A 283 10.82 -5.04 4.91
C SER A 283 11.49 -4.25 3.79
N ASP A 284 12.78 -4.48 3.56
CA ASP A 284 13.56 -3.77 2.53
C ASP A 284 13.10 -4.12 1.12
N LEU A 285 12.76 -5.40 0.89
CA LEU A 285 12.21 -5.84 -0.39
C LEU A 285 10.86 -5.15 -0.64
N LEU A 286 9.98 -5.10 0.36
CA LEU A 286 8.69 -4.43 0.25
C LEU A 286 8.83 -2.92 0.06
N ALA A 287 9.80 -2.28 0.71
CA ALA A 287 10.10 -0.86 0.54
C ALA A 287 10.53 -0.56 -0.91
N GLN A 288 11.38 -1.39 -1.50
CA GLN A 288 11.87 -1.21 -2.88
C GLN A 288 10.77 -1.29 -3.95
N LEU A 289 9.64 -1.96 -3.67
CA LEU A 289 8.50 -2.05 -4.60
C LEU A 289 7.86 -0.67 -4.88
N TRP A 290 8.09 0.31 -4.00
CA TRP A 290 7.54 1.66 -4.12
C TRP A 290 8.44 2.65 -4.87
N VAL A 291 9.64 2.23 -5.29
CA VAL A 291 10.61 3.12 -5.96
C VAL A 291 10.21 3.40 -7.41
N ALA A 292 9.59 2.44 -8.08
CA ALA A 292 9.24 2.58 -9.49
C ALA A 292 8.16 3.67 -9.70
N PRO A 293 8.38 4.62 -10.62
CA PRO A 293 7.37 5.62 -10.96
C PRO A 293 6.07 4.96 -11.42
N SER A 294 4.95 5.35 -10.84
CA SER A 294 3.65 4.73 -11.10
C SER A 294 2.51 5.74 -10.95
N ARG A 295 1.36 5.44 -11.57
CA ARG A 295 0.08 6.10 -11.26
C ARG A 295 -0.49 5.62 -9.93
N GLY A 296 -0.12 4.41 -9.53
CA GLY A 296 -0.47 3.78 -8.27
C GLY A 296 0.29 2.47 -8.13
N THR A 297 0.73 2.19 -6.91
CA THR A 297 1.35 0.92 -6.51
C THR A 297 0.49 0.32 -5.42
N THR A 298 0.20 -0.97 -5.53
CA THR A 298 -0.52 -1.72 -4.51
C THR A 298 0.34 -2.86 -4.03
N VAL A 299 0.51 -3.01 -2.73
CA VAL A 299 1.18 -4.15 -2.09
C VAL A 299 0.16 -4.85 -1.22
N ALA A 300 -0.02 -6.15 -1.44
CA ALA A 300 -0.86 -7.00 -0.62
C ALA A 300 0.03 -7.89 0.24
N VAL A 301 -0.12 -7.84 1.56
CA VAL A 301 0.43 -8.81 2.51
C VAL A 301 -0.74 -9.60 3.09
N ARG A 302 -0.66 -10.93 3.03
CA ARG A 302 -1.78 -11.80 3.39
C ARG A 302 -1.39 -12.65 4.58
N LEU A 303 -2.27 -12.69 5.57
CA LEU A 303 -2.19 -13.58 6.72
C LEU A 303 -3.30 -14.62 6.61
N ARG A 304 -2.95 -15.88 6.77
CA ARG A 304 -3.87 -17.03 6.82
C ARG A 304 -3.54 -17.86 8.06
N PRO A 305 -4.53 -18.54 8.69
CA PRO A 305 -4.26 -19.40 9.84
C PRO A 305 -3.16 -20.43 9.53
N GLY A 306 -2.29 -20.69 10.52
CA GLY A 306 -1.30 -21.76 10.45
C GLY A 306 -1.87 -23.14 10.77
N SER A 307 -1.00 -24.12 10.83
CA SER A 307 -1.29 -25.47 11.32
C SER A 307 -1.55 -25.52 12.83
N SER A 308 -1.12 -24.48 13.56
CA SER A 308 -1.32 -24.31 15.01
C SER A 308 -1.80 -22.88 15.32
N ALA A 309 -2.31 -22.65 16.53
CA ALA A 309 -2.73 -21.32 16.96
C ALA A 309 -1.56 -20.31 17.07
N GLU A 310 -0.33 -20.81 17.23
CA GLU A 310 0.90 -19.99 17.36
C GLU A 310 1.64 -19.81 16.03
N SER A 311 1.06 -20.31 14.93
CA SER A 311 1.66 -20.20 13.59
C SER A 311 0.72 -19.52 12.61
N VAL A 312 1.33 -18.87 11.61
CA VAL A 312 0.63 -18.08 10.61
C VAL A 312 1.27 -18.28 9.24
N ASN A 313 0.42 -18.45 8.22
CA ASN A 313 0.84 -18.43 6.83
C ASN A 313 0.88 -16.98 6.34
N ILE A 314 2.04 -16.54 5.88
CA ILE A 314 2.25 -15.19 5.34
C ILE A 314 2.77 -15.24 3.91
N GLY A 315 2.23 -14.36 3.07
CA GLY A 315 2.68 -14.14 1.70
C GLY A 315 2.50 -12.69 1.28
N ALA A 316 3.18 -12.28 0.23
CA ALA A 316 3.03 -10.93 -0.30
C ALA A 316 3.04 -10.91 -1.83
N ALA A 317 2.38 -9.91 -2.39
CA ALA A 317 2.42 -9.60 -3.80
C ALA A 317 2.34 -8.09 -4.00
N TRP A 318 2.69 -7.64 -5.20
CA TRP A 318 2.59 -6.23 -5.56
C TRP A 318 2.09 -6.05 -6.97
N ARG A 319 1.52 -4.87 -7.20
CA ARG A 319 1.02 -4.36 -8.47
C ARG A 319 1.48 -2.94 -8.68
N LEU A 320 1.73 -2.58 -9.93
CA LEU A 320 2.07 -1.24 -10.37
C LEU A 320 1.23 -0.90 -11.60
N THR A 321 0.55 0.23 -11.51
CA THR A 321 -0.21 0.83 -12.61
C THR A 321 0.64 1.90 -13.27
N ALA A 322 0.90 1.74 -14.56
CA ALA A 322 1.63 2.69 -15.39
C ALA A 322 0.86 3.00 -16.67
N ARG A 323 1.15 4.13 -17.32
CA ARG A 323 0.53 4.48 -18.60
C ARG A 323 0.93 3.50 -19.71
N GLU A 324 2.20 3.14 -19.72
CA GLU A 324 2.81 2.26 -20.71
C GLU A 324 3.53 1.12 -19.99
N LEU A 325 3.78 0.03 -20.70
CA LEU A 325 4.46 -1.14 -20.14
C LEU A 325 5.90 -0.77 -19.77
N PRO A 326 6.26 -0.76 -18.48
CA PRO A 326 7.61 -0.43 -18.07
C PRO A 326 8.62 -1.44 -18.63
N GLU A 327 9.87 -0.99 -18.76
CA GLU A 327 10.98 -1.90 -19.05
C GLU A 327 11.07 -2.99 -17.98
N ARG A 328 11.51 -4.18 -18.39
CA ARG A 328 11.58 -5.33 -17.49
C ARG A 328 12.59 -5.08 -16.39
N THR A 329 12.10 -4.72 -15.21
CA THR A 329 12.90 -4.64 -14.00
C THR A 329 12.86 -6.00 -13.31
N LYS A 330 14.01 -6.68 -13.23
CA LYS A 330 14.13 -7.93 -12.48
C LYS A 330 14.29 -7.60 -11.00
N HIS A 331 13.19 -7.66 -10.25
CA HIS A 331 13.28 -7.71 -8.80
C HIS A 331 13.65 -9.14 -8.38
N GLU A 332 14.76 -9.29 -7.67
CA GLU A 332 15.07 -10.55 -7.01
C GLU A 332 13.95 -10.93 -6.04
N GLY A 333 13.82 -12.22 -5.72
CA GLY A 333 12.74 -12.66 -4.83
C GLY A 333 11.32 -12.62 -5.45
N MET A 334 11.11 -12.24 -6.72
CA MET A 334 9.78 -12.30 -7.33
C MET A 334 9.40 -13.64 -7.98
N VAL A 335 8.11 -13.94 -7.99
CA VAL A 335 7.45 -15.00 -8.75
C VAL A 335 6.60 -14.34 -9.84
N SER A 336 6.80 -14.77 -11.09
CA SER A 336 6.14 -14.16 -12.26
C SER A 336 4.62 -14.33 -12.20
N MET A 337 3.86 -13.28 -12.57
CA MET A 337 2.41 -13.33 -12.71
C MET A 337 1.93 -13.38 -14.16
N ASN A 338 2.83 -13.68 -15.11
CA ASN A 338 2.47 -13.77 -16.52
C ASN A 338 1.33 -14.79 -16.70
N GLY A 339 0.32 -14.43 -17.51
CA GLY A 339 -0.90 -15.20 -17.73
C GLY A 339 -1.96 -15.11 -16.62
N ARG A 340 -1.62 -14.51 -15.46
CA ARG A 340 -2.49 -14.38 -14.27
C ARG A 340 -2.55 -12.93 -13.76
N HIS A 341 -2.37 -11.95 -14.64
CA HIS A 341 -2.34 -10.55 -14.21
C HIS A 341 -3.70 -10.03 -13.79
N ARG A 342 -4.80 -10.52 -14.37
CA ARG A 342 -6.16 -10.21 -13.92
C ARG A 342 -6.39 -10.75 -12.51
N ASP A 343 -6.14 -12.04 -12.29
CA ASP A 343 -6.27 -12.68 -10.99
C ASP A 343 -5.40 -11.97 -9.94
N GLY A 344 -4.17 -11.62 -10.31
CA GLY A 344 -3.28 -10.86 -9.46
C GLY A 344 -3.80 -9.47 -9.11
N LEU A 345 -4.50 -8.78 -10.03
CA LEU A 345 -5.13 -7.49 -9.72
C LEU A 345 -6.34 -7.67 -8.79
N LEU A 346 -7.20 -8.66 -9.06
CA LEU A 346 -8.34 -9.01 -8.21
C LEU A 346 -7.91 -9.38 -6.79
N ALA A 347 -6.79 -10.11 -6.65
CA ALA A 347 -6.20 -10.47 -5.37
C ALA A 347 -5.70 -9.28 -4.53
N HIS A 348 -5.52 -8.10 -5.14
CA HIS A 348 -5.12 -6.89 -4.43
C HIS A 348 -6.31 -5.99 -4.07
N LEU A 349 -7.54 -6.38 -4.40
CA LEU A 349 -8.71 -5.61 -3.98
C LEU A 349 -9.02 -5.87 -2.50
N PRO A 350 -9.48 -4.87 -1.74
CA PRO A 350 -9.78 -4.99 -0.31
C PRO A 350 -11.13 -5.70 -0.08
N ILE A 351 -11.37 -6.82 -0.77
CA ILE A 351 -12.59 -7.64 -0.72
C ILE A 351 -12.29 -9.14 -0.67
N ALA A 352 -11.01 -9.54 -0.60
CA ALA A 352 -10.55 -10.92 -0.33
C ALA A 352 -11.28 -12.02 -1.14
N ILE A 353 -11.37 -11.83 -2.46
CA ILE A 353 -12.03 -12.75 -3.40
C ILE A 353 -11.44 -14.18 -3.23
N PRO A 354 -12.26 -15.21 -2.95
CA PRO A 354 -11.80 -16.57 -2.68
C PRO A 354 -10.96 -17.19 -3.81
N ASP A 355 -11.43 -17.09 -5.05
CA ASP A 355 -10.86 -17.80 -6.19
C ASP A 355 -9.44 -17.36 -6.60
N VAL A 356 -8.99 -16.23 -6.07
CA VAL A 356 -7.68 -15.66 -6.37
C VAL A 356 -6.69 -15.81 -5.21
N ASP A 357 -7.05 -16.55 -4.16
CA ASP A 357 -6.19 -16.74 -3.00
C ASP A 357 -4.83 -17.38 -3.34
N ASP A 358 -4.85 -18.38 -4.23
CA ASP A 358 -3.67 -19.12 -4.71
C ASP A 358 -2.74 -18.29 -5.63
N THR A 359 -3.05 -17.01 -5.87
CA THR A 359 -2.14 -16.13 -6.62
C THR A 359 -0.94 -15.71 -5.77
N VAL A 360 -1.10 -15.60 -4.45
CA VAL A 360 -0.06 -15.18 -3.53
C VAL A 360 0.52 -16.41 -2.84
N PRO A 361 1.74 -16.85 -3.18
CA PRO A 361 2.39 -17.94 -2.47
C PRO A 361 2.63 -17.53 -1.01
N MET A 362 2.49 -18.48 -0.09
CA MET A 362 2.62 -18.26 1.35
C MET A 362 3.56 -19.30 1.96
N SER A 363 4.17 -18.95 3.08
CA SER A 363 4.90 -19.88 3.95
C SER A 363 4.45 -19.69 5.39
N GLU A 364 4.51 -20.77 6.16
CA GLU A 364 4.17 -20.79 7.58
C GLU A 364 5.36 -20.34 8.44
N TYR A 365 5.10 -19.45 9.39
CA TYR A 365 6.06 -18.98 10.39
C TYR A 365 5.39 -18.93 11.78
N PRO A 366 6.19 -18.99 12.86
CA PRO A 366 5.73 -18.60 14.19
C PRO A 366 5.24 -17.14 14.22
N ILE A 367 4.20 -16.84 14.99
CA ILE A 367 3.60 -15.50 15.09
C ILE A 367 4.58 -14.46 15.66
N ASP A 368 5.42 -14.83 16.61
CA ASP A 368 6.43 -13.94 17.21
C ASP A 368 7.48 -13.47 16.19
N VAL A 369 7.82 -14.30 15.20
CA VAL A 369 8.83 -14.00 14.17
C VAL A 369 8.33 -12.98 13.15
N ILE A 370 7.03 -12.93 12.85
CA ILE A 370 6.51 -12.03 11.81
C ILE A 370 6.56 -10.54 12.21
N GLY A 371 6.77 -10.23 13.49
CA GLY A 371 7.02 -8.86 13.97
C GLY A 371 8.27 -8.21 13.36
N ALA A 372 9.21 -9.01 12.85
CA ALA A 372 10.39 -8.49 12.14
C ALA A 372 10.04 -7.87 10.76
N LEU A 373 8.83 -8.13 10.24
CA LEU A 373 8.34 -7.52 9.00
C LEU A 373 7.67 -6.18 9.31
N HIS A 374 8.41 -5.09 9.13
CA HIS A 374 7.92 -3.75 9.40
C HIS A 374 7.05 -3.23 8.24
N LEU A 375 5.74 -3.17 8.46
CA LEU A 375 4.79 -2.61 7.49
C LEU A 375 4.30 -1.23 7.96
N PRO A 376 4.65 -0.14 7.25
CA PRO A 376 4.16 1.18 7.60
C PRO A 376 2.64 1.29 7.46
N SER A 377 1.98 1.81 8.49
CA SER A 377 0.52 2.00 8.53
C SER A 377 0.00 3.14 7.64
N SER A 378 0.88 4.00 7.12
CA SER A 378 0.52 5.09 6.21
C SER A 378 1.69 5.54 5.32
N GLY A 379 1.42 6.54 4.47
CA GLY A 379 2.44 7.18 3.63
C GLY A 379 3.38 8.06 4.44
N CYS A 380 4.59 8.29 3.93
CA CYS A 380 5.61 9.11 4.57
C CYS A 380 5.39 10.61 4.39
N GLY A 381 4.40 11.03 3.59
CA GLY A 381 4.21 12.43 3.21
C GLY A 381 5.32 12.94 2.30
N GLN A 382 5.66 14.22 2.43
CA GLN A 382 6.67 14.83 1.57
C GLN A 382 8.04 14.87 2.22
N LEU A 383 9.09 14.75 1.41
CA LEU A 383 10.47 14.93 1.82
C LEU A 383 10.67 16.39 2.26
N ILE A 384 11.20 16.58 3.47
CA ILE A 384 11.53 17.91 4.01
C ILE A 384 13.01 18.19 3.78
N GLY A 385 13.87 17.26 4.22
CA GLY A 385 15.32 17.40 4.13
C GLY A 385 16.03 16.09 4.44
N SER A 386 17.31 16.16 4.78
CA SER A 386 18.08 15.04 5.31
C SER A 386 18.48 15.30 6.76
N ASP A 387 18.55 14.25 7.56
CA ASP A 387 19.17 14.32 8.89
C ASP A 387 20.71 14.29 8.81
N ASP A 388 21.38 14.36 9.96
CA ASP A 388 22.84 14.35 10.07
C ASP A 388 23.50 13.04 9.58
N GLU A 389 22.73 11.96 9.52
CA GLU A 389 23.15 10.67 8.97
C GLU A 389 22.99 10.60 7.44
N GLY A 390 22.42 11.64 6.83
CA GLY A 390 22.13 11.71 5.40
C GLY A 390 20.88 10.93 4.98
N ASN A 391 20.06 10.46 5.93
CA ASN A 391 18.78 9.83 5.63
C ASN A 391 17.77 10.90 5.22
N GLY A 392 16.97 10.63 4.20
CA GLY A 392 15.86 11.51 3.84
C GLY A 392 14.79 11.49 4.92
N VAL A 393 14.35 12.65 5.39
CA VAL A 393 13.29 12.79 6.38
C VAL A 393 12.03 13.31 5.71
N ALA A 394 10.98 12.50 5.75
CA ALA A 394 9.68 12.82 5.21
C ALA A 394 8.61 12.87 6.31
N VAL A 395 7.68 13.80 6.16
CA VAL A 395 6.54 13.99 7.05
C VAL A 395 5.30 14.38 6.26
N ARG A 396 4.13 13.95 6.74
CA ARG A 396 2.86 14.50 6.23
C ARG A 396 2.68 15.90 6.79
N ILE A 397 2.49 16.87 5.89
CA ILE A 397 2.17 18.26 6.25
C ILE A 397 0.71 18.62 5.95
N ILE A 398 0.01 17.79 5.18
CA ILE A 398 -1.39 18.00 4.77
C ILE A 398 -2.10 16.65 4.87
N GLY A 399 -3.37 16.68 5.29
CA GLY A 399 -4.28 15.55 5.25
C GLY A 399 -4.97 15.27 6.58
N ALA A 400 -5.72 14.17 6.62
CA ALA A 400 -6.48 13.77 7.80
C ALA A 400 -5.58 13.65 9.04
N GLY A 401 -6.03 14.24 10.14
CA GLY A 401 -5.32 14.30 11.42
C GLY A 401 -4.33 15.46 11.55
N ILE A 402 -4.18 16.32 10.53
CA ILE A 402 -3.33 17.52 10.56
C ILE A 402 -4.20 18.75 10.29
N SER A 403 -4.53 19.50 11.32
CA SER A 403 -5.35 20.71 11.23
C SER A 403 -4.48 21.95 11.03
N THR A 404 -3.33 22.03 11.69
CA THR A 404 -2.48 23.23 11.68
C THR A 404 -1.00 22.91 11.54
N VAL A 405 -0.33 23.62 10.63
CA VAL A 405 1.12 23.56 10.42
C VAL A 405 1.70 24.95 10.50
N TYR A 406 2.74 25.13 11.31
CA TYR A 406 3.42 26.41 11.47
C TYR A 406 4.76 26.40 10.75
N VAL A 407 5.00 27.40 9.92
CA VAL A 407 6.23 27.55 9.14
C VAL A 407 6.83 28.92 9.45
N ALA A 408 8.06 28.93 9.97
CA ALA A 408 8.84 30.14 10.19
C ALA A 408 10.12 30.08 9.35
N GLY A 409 10.36 31.06 8.48
CA GLY A 409 11.55 31.09 7.65
C GLY A 409 11.44 31.97 6.41
N GLU A 410 12.33 31.72 5.44
CA GLU A 410 12.23 32.36 4.13
C GLU A 410 10.95 31.95 3.41
N LEU A 411 10.37 32.85 2.62
CA LEU A 411 9.25 32.52 1.73
C LEU A 411 9.58 31.35 0.79
N TYR A 412 10.87 31.21 0.43
CA TYR A 412 11.37 30.09 -0.36
C TYR A 412 11.05 28.73 0.28
N LEU A 413 11.20 28.59 1.60
CA LEU A 413 10.84 27.37 2.33
C LEU A 413 9.35 27.06 2.19
N ALA A 414 8.49 28.06 2.40
CA ALA A 414 7.05 27.89 2.25
C ALA A 414 6.66 27.50 0.82
N GLN A 415 7.25 28.15 -0.18
CA GLN A 415 7.05 27.82 -1.60
C GLN A 415 7.50 26.42 -1.96
N GLN A 416 8.63 25.95 -1.39
CA GLN A 416 9.10 24.60 -1.57
C GLN A 416 8.13 23.57 -0.95
N LEU A 417 7.63 23.82 0.25
CA LEU A 417 6.64 22.97 0.90
C LEU A 417 5.36 22.87 0.08
N VAL A 418 4.86 24.00 -0.45
CA VAL A 418 3.69 24.07 -1.34
C VAL A 418 3.95 23.32 -2.65
N PHE A 419 5.10 23.53 -3.29
CA PHE A 419 5.45 22.85 -4.53
C PHE A 419 5.48 21.32 -4.37
N ARG A 420 6.06 20.82 -3.28
CA ARG A 420 6.11 19.39 -2.96
C ARG A 420 4.74 18.81 -2.64
N ALA A 421 3.91 19.56 -1.92
CA ALA A 421 2.52 19.17 -1.67
C ALA A 421 1.73 19.00 -2.99
N LEU A 422 1.88 19.93 -3.93
CA LEU A 422 1.27 19.83 -5.26
C LEU A 422 1.78 18.61 -6.04
N ALA A 423 3.08 18.29 -5.89
CA ALA A 423 3.70 17.13 -6.53
C ALA A 423 3.15 15.79 -6.02
N VAL A 424 2.76 15.71 -4.73
CA VAL A 424 2.14 14.51 -4.15
C VAL A 424 0.62 14.48 -4.32
N GLY A 425 0.04 15.59 -4.79
CA GLY A 425 -1.31 15.65 -5.33
C GLY A 425 -2.29 16.55 -4.59
N GLU A 426 -1.80 17.33 -3.63
CA GLU A 426 -2.59 18.27 -2.85
C GLU A 426 -3.15 19.41 -3.71
N ARG A 427 -4.18 20.07 -3.19
CA ARG A 427 -4.81 21.26 -3.77
C ARG A 427 -4.72 22.37 -2.73
N ILE A 428 -4.09 23.48 -3.07
CA ILE A 428 -3.74 24.54 -2.13
C ILE A 428 -4.36 25.88 -2.53
N LEU A 429 -5.02 26.52 -1.57
CA LEU A 429 -5.44 27.91 -1.63
C LEU A 429 -4.43 28.78 -0.88
N ILE A 430 -3.92 29.84 -1.50
CA ILE A 430 -3.00 30.78 -0.84
C ILE A 430 -3.76 32.05 -0.45
N ARG A 431 -3.71 32.44 0.81
CA ARG A 431 -4.19 33.72 1.32
C ARG A 431 -2.99 34.57 1.73
N THR A 432 -2.83 35.72 1.08
CA THR A 432 -1.65 36.56 1.31
C THR A 432 -1.90 38.02 0.98
N ASP A 433 -1.17 38.91 1.67
CA ASP A 433 -1.08 40.35 1.38
C ASP A 433 0.02 40.67 0.34
N ARG A 434 0.85 39.68 -0.02
CA ARG A 434 1.97 39.80 -0.96
C ARG A 434 1.84 38.86 -2.16
N ALA A 435 0.72 38.96 -2.87
CA ALA A 435 0.37 38.07 -4.00
C ALA A 435 1.49 37.94 -5.05
N HIS A 436 2.14 39.05 -5.42
CA HIS A 436 3.27 39.11 -6.35
C HIS A 436 4.41 38.12 -6.03
N ALA A 437 4.61 37.79 -4.75
CA ALA A 437 5.65 36.88 -4.33
C ALA A 437 5.31 35.41 -4.66
N TRP A 438 4.02 35.07 -4.81
CA TRP A 438 3.50 33.74 -5.14
C TRP A 438 3.12 33.57 -6.63
N GLU A 439 2.96 34.67 -7.37
CA GLU A 439 2.52 34.68 -8.77
C GLU A 439 3.34 33.77 -9.68
N ASN A 440 4.67 33.74 -9.52
CA ASN A 440 5.53 32.88 -10.33
C ASN A 440 5.18 31.39 -10.16
N LEU A 441 4.97 30.95 -8.92
CA LEU A 441 4.60 29.56 -8.63
C LEU A 441 3.22 29.23 -9.21
N VAL A 442 2.23 30.10 -9.01
CA VAL A 442 0.86 29.89 -9.53
C VAL A 442 0.83 29.83 -11.06
N THR A 443 1.50 30.77 -11.71
CA THR A 443 1.58 30.84 -13.18
C THR A 443 2.29 29.62 -13.74
N THR A 444 3.37 29.17 -13.12
CA THR A 444 4.15 28.01 -13.59
C THR A 444 3.39 26.70 -13.40
N ILE A 445 2.59 26.57 -12.34
CA ILE A 445 1.72 25.39 -12.15
C ILE A 445 0.56 25.40 -13.16
N GLY A 446 0.01 26.58 -13.47
CA GLY A 446 -0.95 26.78 -14.56
C GLY A 446 -2.28 26.02 -14.40
N ASN A 447 -2.64 25.64 -13.16
CA ASN A 447 -3.86 24.90 -12.87
C ASN A 447 -4.57 25.46 -11.62
N PRO A 448 -5.60 26.30 -11.79
CA PRO A 448 -6.33 26.93 -10.69
C PRO A 448 -7.05 25.94 -9.75
N GLU A 449 -7.42 24.75 -10.21
CA GLU A 449 -8.05 23.72 -9.37
C GLU A 449 -7.06 23.10 -8.37
N ARG A 450 -5.76 23.31 -8.58
CA ARG A 450 -4.68 22.79 -7.73
C ARG A 450 -3.97 23.86 -6.93
N LEU A 451 -3.74 25.02 -7.52
CA LEU A 451 -3.08 26.12 -6.85
C LEU A 451 -3.73 27.43 -7.28
N THR A 452 -4.24 28.19 -6.32
CA THR A 452 -4.77 29.52 -6.59
C THR A 452 -4.48 30.48 -5.43
N ILE A 453 -4.42 31.77 -5.74
CA ILE A 453 -4.35 32.84 -4.75
C ILE A 453 -5.79 33.33 -4.51
N ALA A 454 -6.18 33.45 -3.25
CA ALA A 454 -7.48 33.95 -2.87
C ALA A 454 -7.64 35.41 -3.32
N VAL A 455 -8.73 35.70 -4.03
CA VAL A 455 -9.05 37.07 -4.49
C VAL A 455 -9.75 37.85 -3.39
N GLU A 456 -10.56 37.15 -2.58
CA GLU A 456 -11.33 37.72 -1.47
C GLU A 456 -10.93 37.09 -0.14
N THR A 457 -10.98 37.88 0.93
CA THR A 457 -10.67 37.43 2.30
C THR A 457 -11.53 36.24 2.73
N HIS A 458 -12.78 36.17 2.27
CA HIS A 458 -13.76 35.12 2.61
C HIS A 458 -14.00 34.10 1.49
N GLN A 459 -13.14 34.04 0.46
CA GLN A 459 -13.26 33.00 -0.56
C GLN A 459 -13.30 31.62 0.09
N SER A 460 -14.22 30.75 -0.34
CA SER A 460 -14.32 29.39 0.21
C SER A 460 -13.07 28.57 -0.13
N ASP A 461 -12.57 27.80 0.84
CA ASP A 461 -11.56 26.78 0.62
C ASP A 461 -12.17 25.39 0.36
N ALA A 462 -13.49 25.32 0.18
CA ALA A 462 -14.17 24.11 -0.25
C ALA A 462 -13.60 23.62 -1.59
N GLY A 463 -13.01 22.42 -1.57
CA GLY A 463 -12.34 21.84 -2.72
C GLY A 463 -10.81 21.93 -2.68
N PHE A 464 -10.22 22.59 -1.69
CA PHE A 464 -8.79 22.52 -1.39
C PHE A 464 -8.52 21.52 -0.27
N THR A 465 -7.33 20.94 -0.25
CA THR A 465 -6.89 20.07 0.85
C THR A 465 -6.11 20.85 1.90
N ALA A 466 -5.57 22.01 1.53
CA ALA A 466 -4.92 22.93 2.45
C ALA A 466 -5.09 24.40 2.06
N THR A 467 -4.97 25.26 3.06
CA THR A 467 -4.95 26.73 2.91
C THR A 467 -3.64 27.26 3.50
N VAL A 468 -2.84 27.97 2.71
CA VAL A 468 -1.65 28.69 3.15
C VAL A 468 -2.06 30.10 3.56
N VAL A 469 -1.63 30.54 4.73
CA VAL A 469 -1.90 31.86 5.28
C VAL A 469 -0.55 32.56 5.46
N ASP A 470 -0.33 33.60 4.67
CA ASP A 470 0.95 34.30 4.59
C ASP A 470 0.73 35.82 4.76
N GLY A 471 1.01 36.34 5.96
CA GLY A 471 0.90 37.78 6.27
C GLY A 471 -0.51 38.29 6.55
N VAL A 472 -1.55 37.44 6.49
CA VAL A 472 -2.95 37.82 6.69
C VAL A 472 -3.62 37.08 7.84
N LEU A 473 -4.71 37.64 8.35
CA LEU A 473 -5.57 36.93 9.32
C LEU A 473 -6.26 35.74 8.63
N ALA A 474 -6.09 34.56 9.22
CA ALA A 474 -6.75 33.34 8.75
C ALA A 474 -8.17 33.22 9.30
N PRO A 475 -9.11 32.65 8.52
CA PRO A 475 -10.29 32.00 9.10
C PRO A 475 -9.88 30.93 10.12
N ALA A 476 -10.76 30.62 11.06
CA ALA A 476 -10.53 29.53 12.00
C ALA A 476 -10.36 28.19 11.24
N PRO A 477 -9.35 27.37 11.57
CA PRO A 477 -9.22 26.04 10.98
C PRO A 477 -10.49 25.21 11.20
N HIS A 478 -10.93 24.49 10.18
CA HIS A 478 -12.05 23.57 10.29
C HIS A 478 -11.67 22.18 9.79
N ALA A 479 -12.50 21.19 10.14
CA ALA A 479 -12.22 19.79 9.80
C ALA A 479 -12.07 19.59 8.28
N GLY A 480 -11.09 18.78 7.89
CA GLY A 480 -10.88 18.34 6.52
C GLY A 480 -9.95 19.21 5.66
N VAL A 481 -9.53 20.39 6.15
CA VAL A 481 -8.56 21.27 5.46
C VAL A 481 -7.41 21.59 6.41
N THR A 482 -6.17 21.42 5.95
CA THR A 482 -4.99 21.78 6.75
C THR A 482 -4.65 23.27 6.56
N THR A 483 -4.52 24.03 7.64
CA THR A 483 -4.09 25.44 7.58
C THR A 483 -2.58 25.55 7.84
N ILE A 484 -1.84 26.11 6.88
CA ILE A 484 -0.39 26.33 6.97
C ILE A 484 -0.13 27.81 7.21
N TYR A 485 0.35 28.17 8.41
CA TYR A 485 0.70 29.54 8.77
C TYR A 485 2.17 29.82 8.43
N VAL A 486 2.41 30.86 7.64
CA VAL A 486 3.74 31.25 7.18
C VAL A 486 4.11 32.60 7.79
N THR A 487 5.28 32.66 8.42
CA THR A 487 5.86 33.88 8.99
C THR A 487 7.39 33.87 8.80
N GLY A 488 8.02 35.04 8.88
CA GLY A 488 9.48 35.14 8.89
C GLY A 488 10.12 34.71 10.22
N ASP A 489 9.38 34.81 11.33
CA ASP A 489 9.85 34.53 12.69
C ASP A 489 8.82 33.69 13.48
N PRO A 490 9.24 32.69 14.28
CA PRO A 490 8.34 31.92 15.13
C PRO A 490 7.47 32.74 16.09
N MET A 491 7.91 33.94 16.49
CA MET A 491 7.13 34.87 17.32
C MET A 491 5.87 35.38 16.62
N GLY A 492 5.79 35.26 15.29
CA GLY A 492 4.59 35.56 14.51
C GLY A 492 3.57 34.42 14.45
N TRP A 493 3.84 33.26 15.07
CA TRP A 493 2.89 32.15 15.08
C TRP A 493 1.67 32.44 15.96
N PRO A 494 0.50 31.84 15.65
CA PRO A 494 -0.62 31.86 16.56
C PRO A 494 -0.25 31.24 17.91
N ALA A 495 -0.93 31.66 18.98
CA ALA A 495 -0.67 31.17 20.34
C ALA A 495 -1.11 29.71 20.57
N THR A 496 -1.88 29.13 19.66
CA THR A 496 -2.31 27.73 19.75
C THR A 496 -1.17 26.77 19.40
N LYS A 497 -1.19 25.57 19.96
CA LYS A 497 -0.17 24.56 19.66
C LYS A 497 -0.45 23.94 18.27
N PRO A 498 0.51 23.93 17.34
CA PRO A 498 0.32 23.30 16.04
C PRO A 498 0.45 21.78 16.12
N ASP A 499 -0.07 21.07 15.12
CA ASP A 499 0.19 19.63 14.94
C ASP A 499 1.64 19.38 14.47
N LEU A 500 2.18 20.33 13.71
CA LEU A 500 3.53 20.31 13.15
C LEU A 500 4.11 21.74 13.08
N SER A 501 5.39 21.91 13.41
CA SER A 501 6.09 23.17 13.12
C SER A 501 7.42 22.94 12.40
N ILE A 502 7.72 23.81 11.46
CA ILE A 502 8.93 23.83 10.64
C ILE A 502 9.56 25.21 10.82
N GLN A 503 10.75 25.25 11.41
CA GLN A 503 11.46 26.51 11.68
C GLN A 503 12.80 26.51 10.96
N GLN A 504 13.06 27.54 10.16
CA GLN A 504 14.38 27.85 9.62
C GLN A 504 15.02 28.94 10.49
N PRO A 505 16.00 28.61 11.36
CA PRO A 505 16.59 29.60 12.25
C PRO A 505 17.17 30.80 11.50
N GLY A 506 16.81 32.01 11.94
CA GLY A 506 17.25 33.26 11.31
C GLY A 506 16.71 33.50 9.88
N ALA A 507 15.77 32.67 9.40
CA ALA A 507 15.25 32.72 8.03
C ALA A 507 16.37 32.81 6.98
N ILE A 508 17.40 31.97 7.13
CA ILE A 508 18.56 31.92 6.23
C ILE A 508 19.12 30.51 6.13
N GLY A 509 19.75 30.22 4.98
CA GLY A 509 20.51 28.98 4.77
C GLY A 509 19.62 27.76 4.54
N ASN A 510 20.15 26.57 4.82
CA ASN A 510 19.45 25.31 4.54
C ASN A 510 19.08 24.54 5.81
N HIS A 511 19.41 25.04 7.00
CA HIS A 511 19.09 24.35 8.25
C HIS A 511 17.64 24.61 8.66
N VAL A 512 16.93 23.55 9.01
CA VAL A 512 15.53 23.59 9.42
C VAL A 512 15.30 22.64 10.60
N VAL A 513 14.61 23.13 11.61
CA VAL A 513 14.16 22.33 12.76
C VAL A 513 12.71 21.91 12.50
N LEU A 514 12.50 20.61 12.37
CA LEU A 514 11.19 19.99 12.29
C LEU A 514 10.75 19.57 13.68
N ARG A 515 9.57 20.00 14.13
CA ARG A 515 8.93 19.50 15.35
C ARG A 515 7.58 18.89 15.03
N THR A 516 7.43 17.63 15.40
CA THR A 516 6.15 16.93 15.45
C THR A 516 5.69 16.86 16.90
N GLY A 517 4.47 16.36 17.14
CA GLY A 517 4.00 16.12 18.51
C GLY A 517 4.89 15.20 19.34
N THR A 518 5.71 14.35 18.70
CA THR A 518 6.50 13.28 19.35
C THR A 518 8.00 13.41 19.16
N ALA A 519 8.48 14.24 18.23
CA ALA A 519 9.91 14.34 17.90
C ALA A 519 10.31 15.76 17.48
N GLN A 520 11.57 16.10 17.76
CA GLN A 520 12.26 17.25 17.16
C GLN A 520 13.48 16.72 16.40
N VAL A 521 13.66 17.16 15.16
CA VAL A 521 14.77 16.73 14.30
C VAL A 521 15.34 17.93 13.57
N ASP A 522 16.65 18.07 13.63
CA ASP A 522 17.42 19.02 12.83
C ASP A 522 17.65 18.45 11.43
N LEU A 523 17.35 19.25 10.41
CA LEU A 523 17.36 18.85 9.02
C LEU A 523 18.15 19.82 8.18
N THR A 524 18.80 19.29 7.14
CA THR A 524 19.31 20.07 6.02
C THR A 524 18.33 19.99 4.86
N LEU A 525 17.81 21.13 4.41
CA LEU A 525 16.95 21.24 3.24
C LEU A 525 17.69 20.69 2.02
N VAL A 526 17.07 19.70 1.39
CA VAL A 526 17.50 19.18 0.09
C VAL A 526 16.73 19.93 -0.97
N SER A 527 17.38 20.41 -2.03
CA SER A 527 16.70 20.94 -3.21
C SER A 527 17.48 20.59 -4.47
N ILE A 528 16.78 20.55 -5.61
CA ILE A 528 17.43 20.38 -6.92
C ILE A 528 17.32 21.67 -7.74
N PRO A 529 18.28 21.97 -8.64
CA PRO A 529 18.23 23.18 -9.47
C PRO A 529 16.94 23.33 -10.28
N ARG A 530 16.29 22.21 -10.65
CA ARG A 530 15.00 22.21 -11.35
C ARG A 530 13.83 22.69 -10.49
N GLU A 531 13.86 22.48 -9.17
CA GLU A 531 12.86 23.07 -8.27
C GLU A 531 13.00 24.60 -8.28
N ALA A 532 14.24 25.12 -8.25
CA ALA A 532 14.52 26.56 -8.24
C ALA A 532 13.97 27.31 -9.47
N THR A 533 13.74 26.63 -10.60
CA THR A 533 13.06 27.24 -11.76
C THR A 533 11.60 27.62 -11.45
N TYR A 534 10.93 26.91 -10.53
CA TYR A 534 9.52 27.12 -10.18
C TYR A 534 9.34 28.04 -8.96
N ILE A 535 10.24 27.94 -7.98
CA ILE A 535 10.14 28.66 -6.69
C ILE A 535 11.20 29.77 -6.53
N GLY A 536 12.08 29.98 -7.51
CA GLY A 536 13.16 30.97 -7.42
C GLY A 536 14.40 30.46 -6.65
N GLN A 537 15.17 31.37 -6.07
CA GLN A 537 16.40 31.05 -5.33
C GLN A 537 16.34 31.55 -3.88
N PRO A 538 16.91 30.81 -2.90
CA PRO A 538 16.97 31.25 -1.51
C PRO A 538 17.88 32.47 -1.35
N ARG A 539 17.62 33.32 -0.36
CA ARG A 539 18.36 34.58 -0.13
C ARG A 539 19.83 34.34 0.17
N GLY A 540 20.14 33.29 0.94
CA GLY A 540 21.53 32.92 1.27
C GLY A 540 22.42 32.63 0.05
N ARG A 541 21.84 32.19 -1.07
CA ARG A 541 22.59 31.91 -2.32
C ARG A 541 22.82 33.17 -3.16
N ARG A 542 21.94 34.17 -3.08
CA ARG A 542 22.16 35.49 -3.70
C ARG A 542 23.33 36.24 -3.07
N ALA A 543 23.53 36.11 -1.76
CA ALA A 543 24.63 36.76 -1.05
C ALA A 543 26.02 36.23 -1.48
N MET A 544 26.14 34.93 -1.76
CA MET A 544 27.41 34.32 -2.25
C MET A 544 27.65 34.46 -3.76
N ALA A 545 26.63 34.75 -4.57
CA ALA A 545 26.80 35.00 -6.00
C ALA A 545 27.23 36.45 -6.32
N HIS A 546 27.16 37.33 -5.32
CA HIS A 546 27.58 38.74 -5.39
C HIS A 546 28.85 39.02 -4.57
N GLN A 547 29.50 37.98 -4.06
CA GLN A 547 30.89 37.98 -3.59
C GLN A 547 31.76 37.27 -4.62
#